data_AF-A0A1G4RM93-F1
#
_entry.id   AF-A0A1G4RM93-F1
#
_cell.length_a   1.000
_cell.length_b   1.000
_cell.length_c   1.000
_cell.angle_alpha   90.00
_cell.angle_beta   90.00
_cell.angle_gamma   90.00
#
_symmetry.space_group_name_H-M   'P 1'
#
loop_
_entity.id
_entity.type
_entity.pdbx_description
1 polymer ?
#
loop_
_entity_poly.entity_id
_entity_poly.type
_entity_poly.pdbx_seq_one_letter_code
_entity_poly.pdbx_strand_id
1 'polypeptide(L)'
;MGRLESGTYVQVIDTGRIGEVLSRERTNVVVEFCDVSSVCPEEYTFKDYQLKVVELPRIKTSQLGPLVRGEITLTEITNGTHLLPEYVEVDSKAYRINAKDMLIGVKHYDGMPVEDVYRWLEAIMIVEEEMHFPTDVGENIVDAVTEKDIISYAYGEMSELRWDLCDFDPVELSDDAFNIIKDVLGTWVESDGKEIPEVIKQVIAEQFDDNDIDKQSEATQKLYKECLDYCCDVKKDPKSIQRRGYCYYCGTKIYPNDWVKARDAFIDYYQMTGDASAANTLGYIYYYGRCNGGVPEYEQAFKYFSIGHAYTYFESTYKLADMLAHGYGVVKDGESANHLYYSVYKQNYKRFIRGDFECKFADAALRMGNCFKDEIGARKDLEMAYFYYLQADYAIRERTKRANHYGDTVVFNGIQKALEETRKEYTETGRTEKFIYPDWTKWTLIKHRRCKLTIKELSNGVLAIDAKPLKRRDENEAPQMLITIPRADYCELKKKVRIKTAPNSRYGTLDEKPEIIFDSVEYDWDEKKTSFYLYDELAGEIYTEYYTLTAPAKKKHELSGEVHHFVSVLFEESGRCYDYLCDDPSVKVNDIVIVKGYDGEKPVKVVAVSDKYESELGLSIEKYKKIIRKK
;
A
#
# COMPACT_ATOMS: atom_id res chain seq x y z
N MET A 1 55.44 2.00 -34.60
CA MET A 1 54.33 2.60 -33.83
C MET A 1 53.08 2.49 -34.68
N GLY A 2 52.14 1.61 -34.32
CA GLY A 2 50.83 1.53 -34.97
C GLY A 2 50.10 2.87 -34.85
N ARG A 3 49.17 3.17 -35.76
CA ARG A 3 48.34 4.37 -35.62
C ARG A 3 47.56 4.26 -34.31
N LEU A 4 47.80 5.21 -33.41
CA LEU A 4 46.92 5.45 -32.27
C LEU A 4 45.64 6.07 -32.84
N GLU A 5 44.60 5.24 -32.94
CA GLU A 5 43.26 5.62 -33.41
C GLU A 5 42.34 5.78 -32.20
N SER A 6 41.23 6.52 -32.37
CA SER A 6 40.20 6.65 -31.34
C SER A 6 39.70 5.25 -30.92
N GLY A 7 39.57 4.99 -29.62
CA GLY A 7 39.22 3.67 -29.07
C GLY A 7 40.41 2.73 -28.80
N THR A 8 41.64 3.17 -29.03
CA THR A 8 42.84 2.39 -28.66
C THR A 8 43.20 2.63 -27.19
N TYR A 9 43.44 1.57 -26.43
CA TYR A 9 43.95 1.70 -25.06
C TYR A 9 45.47 1.88 -25.05
N VAL A 10 45.93 2.85 -24.27
CA VAL A 10 47.35 3.18 -24.11
C VAL A 10 47.75 3.27 -22.65
N GLN A 11 48.95 2.78 -22.34
CA GLN A 11 49.63 3.05 -21.09
C GLN A 11 50.58 4.24 -21.25
N VAL A 12 50.46 5.24 -20.38
CA VAL A 12 51.46 6.29 -20.22
C VAL A 12 52.62 5.69 -19.43
N ILE A 13 53.79 5.51 -20.05
CA ILE A 13 54.89 4.74 -19.44
C ILE A 13 55.37 5.39 -18.13
N ASP A 14 55.41 6.71 -18.06
CA ASP A 14 55.95 7.43 -16.91
C ASP A 14 55.06 7.35 -15.66
N THR A 15 53.75 7.23 -15.84
CA THR A 15 52.77 7.17 -14.74
C THR A 15 52.22 5.77 -14.53
N GLY A 16 52.39 4.86 -15.50
CA GLY A 16 51.81 3.52 -15.51
C GLY A 16 50.30 3.48 -15.78
N ARG A 17 49.62 4.64 -15.88
CA ARG A 17 48.17 4.76 -16.04
C ARG A 17 47.72 4.32 -17.43
N ILE A 18 46.55 3.69 -17.50
CA ILE A 18 45.92 3.22 -18.74
C ILE A 18 44.70 4.11 -19.05
N GLY A 19 44.57 4.53 -20.30
CA GLY A 19 43.41 5.27 -20.77
C GLY A 19 43.06 4.98 -22.22
N GLU A 20 41.84 5.31 -22.59
CA GLU A 20 41.32 5.25 -23.95
C GLU A 20 41.74 6.50 -24.73
N VAL A 21 42.28 6.31 -25.94
CA VAL A 21 42.55 7.43 -26.85
C VAL A 21 41.22 7.93 -27.38
N LEU A 22 40.85 9.16 -27.03
CA LEU A 22 39.66 9.81 -27.59
C LEU A 22 39.95 10.41 -28.96
N SER A 23 41.09 11.07 -29.11
CA SER A 23 41.49 11.73 -30.36
C SER A 23 43.00 11.88 -30.48
N ARG A 24 43.47 12.11 -31.72
CA ARG A 24 44.88 12.34 -32.02
C ARG A 24 45.05 13.43 -33.06
N GLU A 25 45.81 14.46 -32.72
CA GLU A 25 46.15 15.58 -33.60
C GLU A 25 47.67 15.73 -33.75
N ARG A 26 48.23 15.29 -34.89
CA ARG A 26 49.66 15.39 -35.27
C ARG A 26 50.65 14.94 -34.19
N THR A 27 50.95 15.80 -33.20
CA THR A 27 51.89 15.59 -32.10
C THR A 27 51.22 15.30 -30.76
N ASN A 28 49.91 15.48 -30.65
CA ASN A 28 49.15 15.42 -29.41
C ASN A 28 48.12 14.28 -29.44
N VAL A 29 47.85 13.70 -28.27
CA VAL A 29 46.88 12.62 -28.04
C VAL A 29 46.06 12.97 -26.82
N VAL A 30 44.73 12.93 -26.96
CA VAL A 30 43.81 13.09 -25.83
C VAL A 30 43.47 11.71 -25.30
N VAL A 31 43.74 11.48 -24.02
CA VAL A 31 43.55 10.21 -23.33
C VAL A 31 42.56 10.43 -22.19
N GLU A 32 41.47 9.65 -22.21
CA GLU A 32 40.57 9.54 -21.07
C GLU A 32 41.02 8.36 -20.21
N PHE A 33 41.42 8.65 -18.97
CA PHE A 33 41.92 7.59 -18.10
C PHE A 33 40.79 6.73 -17.57
N CYS A 34 41.03 5.43 -17.64
CA CYS A 34 40.14 4.40 -17.14
C CYS A 34 40.30 4.25 -15.62
N ASP A 35 40.57 5.31 -14.84
CA ASP A 35 40.73 5.26 -13.38
C ASP A 35 39.90 6.36 -12.70
N VAL A 36 39.61 6.23 -11.40
CA VAL A 36 38.70 7.11 -10.64
C VAL A 36 39.17 8.57 -10.54
N SER A 37 40.37 8.89 -11.02
CA SER A 37 40.93 10.24 -10.98
C SER A 37 40.55 11.12 -12.19
N SER A 38 39.83 10.57 -13.19
CA SER A 38 39.47 11.30 -14.41
C SER A 38 38.10 11.99 -14.31
N VAL A 39 38.11 13.26 -13.89
CA VAL A 39 36.94 14.14 -14.10
C VAL A 39 36.95 14.74 -15.52
N CYS A 40 38.10 14.74 -16.21
CA CYS A 40 38.29 15.27 -17.57
C CYS A 40 39.40 14.51 -18.32
N PRO A 41 39.31 14.34 -19.66
CA PRO A 41 40.39 13.80 -20.48
C PRO A 41 41.67 14.66 -20.44
N GLU A 42 42.83 14.02 -20.51
CA GLU A 42 44.15 14.67 -20.44
C GLU A 42 44.86 14.65 -21.80
N GLU A 43 45.61 15.72 -22.12
CA GLU A 43 46.33 15.84 -23.40
C GLU A 43 47.84 15.57 -23.23
N TYR A 44 48.37 14.66 -24.05
CA TYR A 44 49.76 14.22 -24.03
C TYR A 44 50.46 14.53 -25.35
N THR A 45 51.71 14.99 -25.29
CA THR A 45 52.56 15.17 -26.48
C THR A 45 53.61 14.07 -26.58
N PHE A 46 53.87 13.55 -27.78
CA PHE A 46 54.91 12.52 -28.00
C PHE A 46 56.35 13.00 -27.75
N LYS A 47 56.54 14.31 -27.53
CA LYS A 47 57.83 14.89 -27.18
C LYS A 47 58.14 14.70 -25.69
N ASP A 48 57.10 14.81 -24.87
CA ASP A 48 57.23 14.87 -23.42
C ASP A 48 56.86 13.52 -22.76
N TYR A 49 56.13 12.65 -23.45
CA TYR A 49 55.65 11.37 -22.89
C TYR A 49 55.74 10.20 -23.89
N GLN A 50 56.01 9.00 -23.36
CA GLN A 50 55.94 7.75 -24.14
C GLN A 50 54.61 7.01 -23.88
N LEU A 51 53.88 6.76 -24.96
CA LEU A 51 52.64 5.97 -24.95
C LEU A 51 52.88 4.57 -25.54
N LYS A 52 52.42 3.54 -24.84
CA LYS A 52 52.46 2.15 -25.29
C LYS A 52 51.03 1.65 -25.51
N VAL A 53 50.74 1.13 -26.71
CA VAL A 53 49.47 0.43 -26.95
C VAL A 53 49.42 -0.81 -26.05
N VAL A 54 48.35 -0.96 -25.30
CA VAL A 54 48.12 -2.08 -24.40
C VAL A 54 46.75 -2.70 -24.67
N GLU A 55 46.63 -4.00 -24.43
CA GLU A 55 45.32 -4.62 -24.25
C GLU A 55 44.89 -4.40 -22.80
N LEU A 56 43.59 -4.20 -22.57
CA LEU A 56 43.06 -4.16 -21.22
C LEU A 56 43.36 -5.48 -20.51
N PRO A 57 43.76 -5.45 -19.22
CA PRO A 57 44.01 -6.65 -18.46
C PRO A 57 42.73 -7.47 -18.33
N ARG A 58 42.86 -8.78 -18.52
CA ARG A 58 41.75 -9.73 -18.37
C ARG A 58 41.89 -10.53 -17.10
N ILE A 59 40.82 -10.59 -16.31
CA ILE A 59 40.74 -11.52 -15.18
C ILE A 59 40.49 -12.91 -15.73
N LYS A 60 41.37 -13.86 -15.40
CA LYS A 60 41.15 -15.26 -15.75
C LYS A 60 40.07 -15.85 -14.86
N THR A 61 39.27 -16.76 -15.38
CA THR A 61 38.27 -17.51 -14.60
C THR A 61 38.91 -18.18 -13.37
N SER A 62 40.16 -18.66 -13.50
CA SER A 62 40.93 -19.26 -12.41
C SER A 62 41.36 -18.29 -11.31
N GLN A 63 41.27 -16.97 -11.55
CA GLN A 63 41.61 -15.90 -10.61
C GLN A 63 40.39 -15.40 -9.84
N LEU A 64 39.16 -15.67 -10.29
CA LEU A 64 37.94 -15.20 -9.62
C LEU A 64 37.81 -15.77 -8.19
N GLY A 65 37.99 -17.09 -8.01
CA GLY A 65 37.94 -17.68 -6.67
C GLY A 65 39.02 -17.14 -5.71
N PRO A 66 40.30 -17.12 -6.11
CA PRO A 66 41.35 -16.46 -5.33
C PRO A 66 41.05 -14.99 -4.99
N LEU A 67 40.45 -14.23 -5.91
CA LEU A 67 40.04 -12.84 -5.68
C LEU A 67 38.94 -12.75 -4.59
N VAL A 68 37.90 -13.58 -4.67
CA VAL A 68 36.86 -13.64 -3.62
C VAL A 68 37.47 -13.93 -2.25
N ARG A 69 38.38 -14.91 -2.19
CA ARG A 69 39.01 -15.37 -0.95
C ARG A 69 40.05 -14.40 -0.37
N GLY A 70 40.38 -13.30 -1.06
CA GLY A 70 41.44 -12.38 -0.66
C GLY A 70 42.86 -12.94 -0.85
N GLU A 71 43.03 -13.98 -1.67
CA GLU A 71 44.34 -14.58 -1.97
C GLU A 71 45.14 -13.75 -2.98
N ILE A 72 44.43 -12.98 -3.81
CA ILE A 72 44.98 -12.01 -4.76
C ILE A 72 44.07 -10.79 -4.80
N THR A 73 44.64 -9.63 -5.10
CA THR A 73 43.91 -8.37 -5.25
C THR A 73 43.63 -8.06 -6.72
N LEU A 74 42.61 -7.24 -7.00
CA LEU A 74 42.35 -6.75 -8.36
C LEU A 74 43.58 -6.01 -8.92
N THR A 75 44.26 -5.22 -8.09
CA THR A 75 45.49 -4.52 -8.45
C THR A 75 46.61 -5.48 -8.88
N GLU A 76 46.78 -6.62 -8.23
CA GLU A 76 47.77 -7.63 -8.63
C GLU A 76 47.39 -8.30 -9.96
N ILE A 77 46.10 -8.57 -10.19
CA ILE A 77 45.62 -9.14 -11.45
C ILE A 77 45.84 -8.18 -12.62
N THR A 78 45.67 -6.87 -12.39
CA THR A 78 45.81 -5.82 -13.40
C THR A 78 47.24 -5.25 -13.50
N ASN A 79 48.24 -5.94 -12.94
CA ASN A 79 49.66 -5.54 -12.94
C ASN A 79 49.91 -4.13 -12.37
N GLY A 80 49.17 -3.74 -11.32
CA GLY A 80 49.32 -2.46 -10.65
C GLY A 80 48.47 -1.32 -11.21
N THR A 81 47.54 -1.60 -12.12
CA THR A 81 46.69 -0.57 -12.74
C THR A 81 45.35 -0.43 -12.00
N HIS A 82 45.00 0.81 -11.63
CA HIS A 82 43.76 1.15 -10.91
C HIS A 82 42.58 1.33 -11.88
N LEU A 83 42.33 0.33 -12.72
CA LEU A 83 41.28 0.41 -13.71
C LEU A 83 39.89 0.46 -13.08
N LEU A 84 39.04 1.30 -13.66
CA LEU A 84 37.63 1.40 -13.38
C LEU A 84 36.93 0.10 -13.81
N PRO A 85 35.93 -0.35 -13.03
CA PRO A 85 35.14 -1.55 -13.24
C PRO A 85 34.80 -1.93 -14.68
N GLU A 86 34.29 -0.97 -15.44
CA GLU A 86 33.75 -1.12 -16.78
C GLU A 86 34.82 -1.42 -17.85
N TYR A 87 36.10 -1.30 -17.48
CA TYR A 87 37.26 -1.60 -18.32
C TYR A 87 37.95 -2.92 -17.95
N VAL A 88 37.31 -3.75 -17.12
CA VAL A 88 37.81 -5.06 -16.71
C VAL A 88 37.05 -6.17 -17.43
N GLU A 89 37.72 -6.93 -18.30
CA GLU A 89 37.13 -8.08 -19.01
C GLU A 89 37.47 -9.40 -18.30
N VAL A 90 36.51 -10.33 -18.21
CA VAL A 90 36.73 -11.70 -17.72
C VAL A 90 36.85 -12.67 -18.90
N ASP A 91 37.82 -13.59 -18.87
CA ASP A 91 38.10 -14.50 -20.00
C ASP A 91 37.04 -15.60 -20.23
N SER A 92 36.26 -15.94 -19.21
CA SER A 92 35.12 -16.85 -19.29
C SER A 92 34.20 -16.67 -18.09
N LYS A 93 32.89 -16.84 -18.30
CA LYS A 93 31.86 -16.58 -17.27
C LYS A 93 31.68 -17.73 -16.28
N ALA A 94 32.39 -18.85 -16.42
CA ALA A 94 31.96 -20.13 -15.82
C ALA A 94 32.23 -20.33 -14.30
N TYR A 95 32.73 -19.32 -13.59
CA TYR A 95 32.95 -19.45 -12.14
C TYR A 95 31.61 -19.35 -11.40
N ARG A 96 31.42 -20.19 -10.37
CA ARG A 96 30.27 -20.11 -9.47
C ARG A 96 30.78 -19.91 -8.05
N ILE A 97 30.53 -18.75 -7.49
CA ILE A 97 30.83 -18.47 -6.08
C ILE A 97 29.99 -19.40 -5.18
N ASN A 98 30.61 -19.89 -4.11
CA ASN A 98 29.94 -20.64 -3.04
C ASN A 98 30.12 -19.91 -1.70
N ALA A 99 29.35 -20.29 -0.68
CA ALA A 99 29.36 -19.61 0.61
C ALA A 99 30.72 -19.72 1.31
N LYS A 100 31.47 -20.81 1.06
CA LYS A 100 32.79 -21.04 1.67
C LYS A 100 33.84 -20.08 1.11
N ASP A 101 33.86 -19.86 -0.20
CA ASP A 101 34.80 -18.90 -0.81
C ASP A 101 34.55 -17.49 -0.27
N MET A 102 33.29 -17.08 -0.19
CA MET A 102 32.88 -15.79 0.36
C MET A 102 33.25 -15.66 1.86
N LEU A 103 33.04 -16.70 2.66
CA LEU A 103 33.40 -16.72 4.08
C LEU A 103 34.91 -16.57 4.29
N ILE A 104 35.74 -17.18 3.43
CA ILE A 104 37.19 -17.05 3.50
C ILE A 104 37.60 -15.60 3.22
N GLY A 105 37.02 -14.98 2.19
CA GLY A 105 37.25 -13.57 1.86
C GLY A 105 36.88 -12.64 3.01
N VAL A 106 35.67 -12.78 3.54
CA VAL A 106 35.20 -12.00 4.69
C VAL A 106 36.14 -12.15 5.89
N LYS A 107 36.58 -13.37 6.22
CA LYS A 107 37.54 -13.61 7.31
C LYS A 107 38.93 -13.04 7.03
N HIS A 108 39.33 -12.92 5.77
CA HIS A 108 40.61 -12.32 5.38
C HIS A 108 40.61 -10.81 5.60
N TYR A 109 39.54 -10.13 5.17
CA TYR A 109 39.42 -8.67 5.20
C TYR A 109 38.91 -8.11 6.53
N ASP A 110 38.39 -8.96 7.41
CA ASP A 110 38.02 -8.59 8.78
C ASP A 110 39.24 -8.08 9.58
N GLY A 111 39.18 -6.82 10.01
CA GLY A 111 40.28 -6.14 10.69
C GLY A 111 41.40 -5.60 9.78
N MET A 112 41.24 -5.65 8.45
CA MET A 112 42.15 -4.97 7.52
C MET A 112 41.88 -3.46 7.44
N PRO A 113 42.82 -2.65 6.94
CA PRO A 113 42.59 -1.23 6.70
C PRO A 113 41.34 -0.97 5.86
N VAL A 114 40.58 0.08 6.19
CA VAL A 114 39.34 0.49 5.49
C VAL A 114 39.52 0.53 3.96
N GLU A 115 40.65 1.07 3.50
CA GLU A 115 40.98 1.16 2.08
C GLU A 115 41.06 -0.21 1.41
N ASP A 116 41.66 -1.20 2.07
CA ASP A 116 41.82 -2.55 1.53
C ASP A 116 40.47 -3.27 1.50
N VAL A 117 39.65 -3.09 2.54
CA VAL A 117 38.28 -3.61 2.62
C VAL A 117 37.41 -3.01 1.51
N TYR A 118 37.41 -1.69 1.36
CA TYR A 118 36.64 -1.00 0.32
C TYR A 118 37.04 -1.50 -1.06
N ARG A 119 38.34 -1.56 -1.38
CA ARG A 119 38.84 -2.05 -2.67
C ARG A 119 38.42 -3.50 -2.96
N TRP A 120 38.37 -4.34 -1.95
CA TRP A 120 37.91 -5.72 -2.10
C TRP A 120 36.40 -5.79 -2.35
N LEU A 121 35.61 -5.02 -1.61
CA LEU A 121 34.16 -4.92 -1.82
C LEU A 121 33.83 -4.38 -3.21
N GLU A 122 34.52 -3.30 -3.64
CA GLU A 122 34.47 -2.79 -5.01
C GLU A 122 34.74 -3.93 -5.99
N ALA A 123 35.89 -4.61 -5.86
CA ALA A 123 36.27 -5.69 -6.76
C ALA A 123 35.19 -6.77 -6.88
N ILE A 124 34.53 -7.14 -5.78
CA ILE A 124 33.43 -8.12 -5.78
C ILE A 124 32.19 -7.59 -6.51
N MET A 125 31.78 -6.34 -6.30
CA MET A 125 30.61 -5.77 -7.00
C MET A 125 30.84 -5.69 -8.51
N ILE A 126 32.08 -5.40 -8.93
CA ILE A 126 32.45 -5.25 -10.35
C ILE A 126 32.29 -6.57 -11.11
N VAL A 127 32.74 -7.65 -10.48
CA VAL A 127 32.83 -8.98 -11.11
C VAL A 127 31.60 -9.83 -10.81
N GLU A 128 30.54 -9.26 -10.25
CA GLU A 128 29.31 -9.95 -9.85
C GLU A 128 28.72 -10.77 -11.00
N GLU A 129 28.49 -10.13 -12.15
CA GLU A 129 27.90 -10.80 -13.32
C GLU A 129 28.73 -12.02 -13.78
N GLU A 130 30.04 -11.98 -13.53
CA GLU A 130 31.02 -12.96 -13.99
C GLU A 130 31.31 -14.07 -12.96
N MET A 131 31.03 -13.82 -11.67
CA MET A 131 31.08 -14.83 -10.61
C MET A 131 29.83 -15.72 -10.57
N HIS A 132 28.86 -15.44 -11.44
CA HIS A 132 27.54 -16.06 -11.50
C HIS A 132 26.91 -16.17 -10.11
N PHE A 133 26.51 -15.02 -9.57
CA PHE A 133 25.56 -15.02 -8.49
C PHE A 133 24.26 -15.65 -9.00
N PRO A 134 23.65 -16.56 -8.24
CA PRO A 134 22.35 -17.07 -8.61
C PRO A 134 21.36 -15.88 -8.67
N THR A 135 20.84 -15.61 -9.88
CA THR A 135 20.07 -14.40 -10.22
C THR A 135 18.92 -14.15 -9.24
N ASP A 136 18.51 -12.90 -9.08
CA ASP A 136 17.35 -12.44 -8.29
C ASP A 136 17.66 -12.10 -6.82
N VAL A 137 18.33 -10.95 -6.61
CA VAL A 137 18.40 -10.29 -5.30
C VAL A 137 17.03 -9.71 -4.97
N GLY A 138 16.45 -10.09 -3.83
CA GLY A 138 15.17 -9.58 -3.34
C GLY A 138 13.94 -10.46 -3.62
N GLU A 139 14.12 -11.69 -4.08
CA GLU A 139 13.03 -12.68 -4.11
C GLU A 139 12.80 -13.31 -2.73
N ASN A 140 11.55 -13.70 -2.46
CA ASN A 140 11.18 -14.41 -1.24
C ASN A 140 11.82 -15.81 -1.21
N ILE A 141 12.32 -16.23 -0.04
CA ILE A 141 12.87 -17.58 0.14
C ILE A 141 11.70 -18.58 0.22
N VAL A 142 11.59 -19.45 -0.79
CA VAL A 142 10.48 -20.41 -0.91
C VAL A 142 10.98 -21.85 -0.89
N ASP A 143 10.12 -22.76 -0.44
CA ASP A 143 10.31 -24.22 -0.36
C ASP A 143 11.43 -24.72 0.57
N ALA A 144 12.65 -24.22 0.41
CA ALA A 144 13.83 -24.53 1.21
C ALA A 144 14.85 -23.39 1.12
N VAL A 145 15.65 -23.22 2.18
CA VAL A 145 16.83 -22.34 2.13
C VAL A 145 17.91 -23.05 1.31
N THR A 146 18.53 -22.33 0.39
CA THR A 146 19.59 -22.80 -0.48
C THR A 146 20.85 -21.98 -0.29
N GLU A 147 21.99 -22.49 -0.78
CA GLU A 147 23.25 -21.73 -0.74
C GLU A 147 23.15 -20.42 -1.54
N LYS A 148 22.28 -20.37 -2.57
CA LYS A 148 21.93 -19.14 -3.28
C LYS A 148 21.44 -18.06 -2.32
N ASP A 149 20.50 -18.39 -1.45
CA ASP A 149 19.85 -17.42 -0.56
C ASP A 149 20.85 -16.84 0.46
N ILE A 150 21.74 -17.71 0.95
CA ILE A 150 22.82 -17.32 1.88
C ILE A 150 23.81 -16.37 1.22
N ILE A 151 24.26 -16.68 0.00
CA ILE A 151 25.18 -15.83 -0.75
C ILE A 151 24.51 -14.50 -1.11
N SER A 152 23.25 -14.53 -1.54
CA SER A 152 22.50 -13.32 -1.91
C SER A 152 22.33 -12.38 -0.71
N TYR A 153 22.00 -12.91 0.47
CA TYR A 153 21.92 -12.11 1.70
C TYR A 153 23.27 -11.51 2.06
N ALA A 154 24.33 -12.33 2.11
CA ALA A 154 25.68 -11.86 2.42
C ALA A 154 26.17 -10.80 1.44
N TYR A 155 25.84 -10.95 0.15
CA TYR A 155 26.18 -9.98 -0.89
C TYR A 155 25.47 -8.65 -0.69
N GLY A 156 24.18 -8.67 -0.33
CA GLY A 156 23.43 -7.47 0.02
C GLY A 156 24.07 -6.69 1.17
N GLU A 157 24.40 -7.36 2.27
CA GLU A 157 25.09 -6.74 3.41
C GLU A 157 26.47 -6.17 3.03
N MET A 158 27.21 -6.88 2.17
CA MET A 158 28.49 -6.38 1.65
C MET A 158 28.32 -5.16 0.74
N SER A 159 27.24 -5.09 -0.03
CA SER A 159 26.91 -3.94 -0.87
C SER A 159 26.55 -2.72 -0.02
N GLU A 160 25.74 -2.88 1.03
CA GLU A 160 25.42 -1.81 1.98
C GLU A 160 26.69 -1.31 2.69
N LEU A 161 27.55 -2.22 3.16
CA LEU A 161 28.83 -1.86 3.76
C LEU A 161 29.72 -1.08 2.77
N ARG A 162 29.76 -1.47 1.50
CA ARG A 162 30.47 -0.72 0.46
C ARG A 162 29.92 0.69 0.30
N TRP A 163 28.58 0.85 0.29
CA TRP A 163 27.95 2.16 0.21
C TRP A 163 28.31 3.05 1.38
N ASP A 164 28.31 2.52 2.60
CA ASP A 164 28.73 3.23 3.81
C ASP A 164 30.19 3.70 3.76
N LEU A 165 31.04 2.98 3.02
CA LEU A 165 32.47 3.29 2.85
C LEU A 165 32.78 4.21 1.66
N CYS A 166 31.83 4.47 0.75
CA CYS A 166 32.05 5.20 -0.50
C CYS A 166 32.31 6.71 -0.31
N ASP A 167 31.74 7.32 0.74
CA ASP A 167 32.01 8.71 1.12
C ASP A 167 33.25 8.76 2.02
N PHE A 168 34.44 8.86 1.42
CA PHE A 168 35.72 8.89 2.14
C PHE A 168 35.85 10.11 3.07
N ASP A 169 35.34 9.98 4.30
CA ASP A 169 36.03 10.30 5.55
C ASP A 169 35.37 9.54 6.72
N PRO A 170 35.82 8.32 7.07
CA PRO A 170 35.56 7.84 8.42
C PRO A 170 36.79 7.26 9.14
N VAL A 171 36.90 7.77 10.38
CA VAL A 171 37.31 7.05 11.59
C VAL A 171 36.98 5.55 11.49
N GLU A 172 38.01 4.71 11.62
CA GLU A 172 38.03 3.25 11.89
C GLU A 172 36.77 2.41 11.50
N LEU A 173 36.97 1.39 10.65
CA LEU A 173 35.98 0.33 10.42
C LEU A 173 35.56 -0.26 11.78
N SER A 174 34.26 -0.32 12.06
CA SER A 174 33.78 -0.94 13.28
C SER A 174 34.23 -2.39 13.36
N ASP A 175 34.69 -2.83 14.54
CA ASP A 175 35.11 -4.22 14.81
C ASP A 175 33.99 -5.24 14.53
N ASP A 176 32.74 -4.80 14.39
CA ASP A 176 31.57 -5.63 14.10
C ASP A 176 31.07 -5.56 12.65
N ALA A 177 31.74 -4.82 11.76
CA ALA A 177 31.29 -4.60 10.38
C ALA A 177 30.99 -5.90 9.61
N PHE A 178 31.77 -6.96 9.85
CA PHE A 178 31.57 -8.27 9.21
C PHE A 178 30.82 -9.29 10.07
N ASN A 179 30.38 -8.96 11.28
CA ASN A 179 29.85 -9.96 12.22
C ASN A 179 28.60 -10.67 11.69
N ILE A 180 27.65 -9.92 11.10
CA ILE A 180 26.44 -10.50 10.52
C ILE A 180 26.79 -11.39 9.34
N ILE A 181 27.63 -10.91 8.41
CA ILE A 181 28.06 -11.67 7.23
C ILE A 181 28.78 -12.96 7.63
N LYS A 182 29.68 -12.89 8.62
CA LYS A 182 30.40 -14.06 9.19
C LYS A 182 29.44 -15.05 9.85
N ASP A 183 28.42 -14.59 10.58
CA ASP A 183 27.43 -15.46 11.22
C ASP A 183 26.60 -16.20 10.17
N VAL A 184 26.11 -15.50 9.15
CA VAL A 184 25.31 -16.07 8.06
C VAL A 184 26.09 -17.13 7.29
N LEU A 185 27.25 -16.74 6.74
CA LEU A 185 28.08 -17.64 5.95
C LEU A 185 28.67 -18.76 6.83
N GLY A 186 29.11 -18.43 8.04
CA GLY A 186 29.71 -19.37 9.00
C GLY A 186 28.74 -20.47 9.40
N THR A 187 27.54 -20.11 9.88
CA THR A 187 26.51 -21.07 10.29
C THR A 187 26.16 -22.03 9.14
N TRP A 188 26.01 -21.51 7.93
CA TRP A 188 25.71 -22.34 6.76
C TRP A 188 26.85 -23.29 6.39
N VAL A 189 28.08 -22.77 6.29
CA VAL A 189 29.26 -23.55 5.87
C VAL A 189 29.65 -24.60 6.91
N GLU A 190 29.63 -24.25 8.20
CA GLU A 190 30.05 -25.14 9.29
C GLU A 190 29.05 -26.27 9.52
N SER A 191 27.76 -26.03 9.25
CA SER A 191 26.71 -27.04 9.34
C SER A 191 26.57 -27.89 8.06
N ASP A 192 27.36 -27.64 7.02
CA ASP A 192 27.24 -28.29 5.70
C ASP A 192 25.83 -28.09 5.11
N GLY A 193 25.32 -26.86 5.19
CA GLY A 193 24.01 -26.43 4.68
C GLY A 193 22.80 -26.97 5.44
N LYS A 194 23.00 -27.47 6.67
CA LYS A 194 21.92 -28.09 7.48
C LYS A 194 21.27 -27.11 8.45
N GLU A 195 21.98 -26.08 8.85
CA GLU A 195 21.50 -25.07 9.79
C GLU A 195 21.20 -23.76 9.07
N ILE A 196 19.96 -23.30 9.22
CA ILE A 196 19.54 -22.00 8.71
C ILE A 196 20.04 -20.92 9.67
N PRO A 197 20.84 -19.94 9.19
CA PRO A 197 21.30 -18.85 10.02
C PRO A 197 20.15 -18.05 10.62
N GLU A 198 20.41 -17.47 11.76
CA GLU A 198 19.36 -16.88 12.59
C GLU A 198 18.66 -15.69 11.92
N VAL A 199 19.44 -14.79 11.31
CA VAL A 199 18.89 -13.65 10.56
C VAL A 199 18.07 -14.11 9.35
N ILE A 200 18.45 -15.21 8.70
CA ILE A 200 17.68 -15.78 7.58
C ILE A 200 16.32 -16.31 8.06
N LYS A 201 16.24 -16.91 9.27
CA LYS A 201 14.95 -17.27 9.87
C LYS A 201 14.07 -16.04 10.09
N GLN A 202 14.65 -14.90 10.48
CA GLN A 202 13.91 -13.65 10.66
C GLN A 202 13.40 -13.11 9.31
N VAL A 203 14.25 -13.09 8.27
CA VAL A 203 13.86 -12.71 6.90
C VAL A 203 12.66 -13.54 6.44
N ILE A 204 12.72 -14.86 6.60
CA ILE A 204 11.61 -15.76 6.26
C ILE A 204 10.36 -15.46 7.10
N ALA A 205 10.50 -15.23 8.40
CA ALA A 205 9.37 -14.91 9.29
C ALA A 205 8.69 -13.58 8.93
N GLU A 206 9.38 -12.66 8.27
CA GLU A 206 8.85 -11.35 7.88
C GLU A 206 8.23 -11.29 6.48
N GLN A 207 8.57 -12.23 5.58
CA GLN A 207 8.24 -12.12 4.15
C GLN A 207 6.77 -12.43 3.79
N PHE A 208 6.00 -13.08 4.66
CA PHE A 208 4.59 -13.43 4.42
C PHE A 208 3.68 -13.00 5.58
N ASP A 209 2.39 -12.78 5.28
CA ASP A 209 1.35 -12.50 6.26
C ASP A 209 0.20 -13.53 6.22
N ASP A 210 -0.87 -13.29 6.99
CA ASP A 210 -2.04 -14.16 7.06
C ASP A 210 -2.85 -14.26 5.74
N ASN A 211 -2.70 -13.31 4.82
CA ASN A 211 -3.41 -13.28 3.54
C ASN A 211 -2.65 -14.01 2.43
N ASP A 212 -1.33 -14.08 2.52
CA ASP A 212 -0.47 -14.58 1.45
C ASP A 212 0.09 -15.99 1.70
N ILE A 213 0.24 -16.40 2.96
CA ILE A 213 0.88 -17.68 3.28
C ILE A 213 0.11 -18.90 2.76
N ASP A 214 -1.22 -18.85 2.75
CA ASP A 214 -2.07 -19.95 2.28
C ASP A 214 -2.03 -20.17 0.76
N LYS A 215 -1.52 -19.17 0.02
CA LYS A 215 -1.31 -19.21 -1.44
C LYS A 215 0.02 -19.89 -1.81
N GLN A 216 0.93 -20.06 -0.85
CA GLN A 216 2.24 -20.66 -1.07
C GLN A 216 2.17 -22.18 -1.09
N SER A 217 3.23 -22.83 -1.57
CA SER A 217 3.39 -24.30 -1.53
C SER A 217 3.37 -24.83 -0.09
N GLU A 218 3.09 -26.12 0.08
CA GLU A 218 3.14 -26.78 1.40
C GLU A 218 4.54 -26.74 2.02
N ALA A 219 5.59 -26.84 1.19
CA ALA A 219 6.98 -26.75 1.65
C ALA A 219 7.30 -25.35 2.18
N THR A 220 6.90 -24.29 1.45
CA THR A 220 7.06 -22.90 1.89
C THR A 220 6.29 -22.62 3.17
N GLN A 221 5.05 -23.10 3.27
CA GLN A 221 4.24 -22.97 4.48
C GLN A 221 4.91 -23.62 5.70
N LYS A 222 5.51 -24.80 5.53
CA LYS A 222 6.25 -25.48 6.60
C LYS A 222 7.49 -24.70 7.01
N LEU A 223 8.32 -24.28 6.05
CA LEU A 223 9.54 -23.50 6.31
C LEU A 223 9.22 -22.19 7.05
N TYR A 224 8.23 -21.44 6.55
CA TYR A 224 7.76 -20.21 7.19
C TYR A 224 7.29 -20.45 8.62
N LYS A 225 6.49 -21.51 8.84
CA LYS A 225 5.99 -21.85 10.17
C LYS A 225 7.13 -22.12 11.15
N GLU A 226 8.11 -22.93 10.76
CA GLU A 226 9.27 -23.27 11.59
C GLU A 226 10.09 -22.02 11.95
N CYS A 227 10.33 -21.13 10.97
CA CYS A 227 11.07 -19.89 11.20
C CYS A 227 10.30 -18.89 12.08
N LEU A 228 9.00 -18.72 11.83
CA LEU A 228 8.15 -17.84 12.63
C LEU A 228 8.03 -18.31 14.08
N ASP A 229 7.84 -19.61 14.30
CA ASP A 229 7.78 -20.18 15.65
C ASP A 229 9.13 -20.00 16.38
N TYR A 230 10.26 -20.24 15.71
CA TYR A 230 11.58 -19.96 16.27
C TYR A 230 11.72 -18.48 16.68
N CYS A 231 11.34 -17.54 15.81
CA CYS A 231 11.44 -16.12 16.09
C CYS A 231 10.52 -15.69 17.25
N CYS A 232 9.34 -16.31 17.38
CA CYS A 232 8.45 -16.01 18.50
C CYS A 232 8.87 -16.66 19.82
N ASP A 233 9.29 -17.92 19.79
CA ASP A 233 9.43 -18.74 20.99
C ASP A 233 10.85 -18.70 21.57
N VAL A 234 11.85 -18.62 20.69
CA VAL A 234 13.27 -18.55 21.07
C VAL A 234 13.72 -17.10 21.13
N LYS A 235 13.53 -16.34 20.04
CA LYS A 235 14.00 -14.96 19.98
C LYS A 235 13.16 -13.96 20.75
N LYS A 236 11.88 -14.28 20.95
CA LYS A 236 10.91 -13.31 21.47
C LYS A 236 10.93 -12.04 20.62
N ASP A 237 11.00 -12.19 19.30
CA ASP A 237 10.95 -11.05 18.39
C ASP A 237 9.53 -10.46 18.38
N PRO A 238 9.33 -9.17 18.74
CA PRO A 238 8.00 -8.57 18.79
C PRO A 238 7.24 -8.63 17.47
N LYS A 239 7.91 -8.37 16.33
CA LYS A 239 7.24 -8.36 15.03
C LYS A 239 6.71 -9.76 14.66
N SER A 240 7.53 -10.78 14.88
CA SER A 240 7.16 -12.18 14.69
C SER A 240 5.97 -12.57 15.58
N ILE A 241 5.99 -12.18 16.86
CA ILE A 241 4.87 -12.42 17.79
C ILE A 241 3.59 -11.77 17.28
N GLN A 242 3.64 -10.51 16.83
CA GLN A 242 2.49 -9.81 16.27
C GLN A 242 1.95 -10.53 15.03
N ARG A 243 2.83 -10.94 14.12
CA ARG A 243 2.48 -11.62 12.87
C ARG A 243 1.84 -12.98 13.13
N ARG A 244 2.41 -13.79 14.01
CA ARG A 244 1.80 -15.06 14.46
C ARG A 244 0.45 -14.82 15.14
N GLY A 245 0.32 -13.72 15.90
CA GLY A 245 -0.95 -13.26 16.47
C GLY A 245 -2.02 -13.01 15.41
N TYR A 246 -1.69 -12.35 14.30
CA TYR A 246 -2.62 -12.16 13.17
C TYR A 246 -2.95 -13.48 12.47
N CYS A 247 -1.98 -14.37 12.26
CA CYS A 247 -2.26 -15.70 11.70
C CYS A 247 -3.28 -16.46 12.56
N TYR A 248 -3.15 -16.45 13.88
CA TYR A 248 -4.16 -17.03 14.78
C TYR A 248 -5.49 -16.25 14.77
N TYR A 249 -5.46 -14.92 14.64
CA TYR A 249 -6.66 -14.08 14.67
C TYR A 249 -7.56 -14.27 13.44
N CYS A 250 -6.95 -14.37 12.25
CA CYS A 250 -7.62 -14.58 10.97
C CYS A 250 -7.83 -16.08 10.66
N GLY A 251 -6.88 -16.92 11.08
CA GLY A 251 -6.80 -18.33 10.77
C GLY A 251 -6.17 -18.59 9.39
N THR A 252 -5.12 -19.40 9.35
CA THR A 252 -4.44 -19.89 8.15
C THR A 252 -4.38 -21.42 8.16
N LYS A 253 -3.90 -22.07 7.09
CA LYS A 253 -3.69 -23.52 7.04
C LYS A 253 -2.72 -24.01 8.11
N ILE A 254 -1.66 -23.25 8.36
CA ILE A 254 -0.59 -23.59 9.32
C ILE A 254 -0.84 -23.09 10.74
N TYR A 255 -1.67 -22.06 10.89
CA TYR A 255 -2.13 -21.53 12.18
C TYR A 255 -3.65 -21.42 12.16
N PRO A 256 -4.37 -22.52 12.46
CA PRO A 256 -5.83 -22.48 12.54
C PRO A 256 -6.31 -21.39 13.49
N ASN A 257 -7.49 -20.84 13.21
CA ASN A 257 -8.02 -19.74 13.99
C ASN A 257 -8.08 -20.07 15.49
N ASP A 258 -7.44 -19.24 16.31
CA ASP A 258 -7.36 -19.40 17.76
C ASP A 258 -7.26 -18.01 18.41
N TRP A 259 -8.40 -17.46 18.81
CA TRP A 259 -8.45 -16.11 19.37
C TRP A 259 -7.78 -16.00 20.75
N VAL A 260 -7.64 -17.10 21.49
CA VAL A 260 -6.94 -17.08 22.79
C VAL A 260 -5.46 -16.90 22.55
N LYS A 261 -4.86 -17.69 21.66
CA LYS A 261 -3.45 -17.50 21.26
C LYS A 261 -3.21 -16.14 20.62
N ALA A 262 -4.14 -15.67 19.78
CA ALA A 262 -4.05 -14.33 19.20
C ALA A 262 -4.04 -13.24 20.29
N ARG A 263 -4.98 -13.31 21.24
CA ARG A 263 -5.04 -12.37 22.38
C ARG A 263 -3.74 -12.36 23.14
N ASP A 264 -3.24 -13.53 23.52
CA ASP A 264 -2.04 -13.65 24.34
C ASP A 264 -0.82 -13.09 23.59
N ALA A 265 -0.68 -13.40 22.29
CA ALA A 265 0.36 -12.81 21.44
C ALA A 265 0.26 -11.27 21.36
N PHE A 266 -0.94 -10.70 21.22
CA PHE A 266 -1.11 -9.25 21.20
C PHE A 266 -0.91 -8.59 22.56
N ILE A 267 -1.19 -9.30 23.67
CA ILE A 267 -0.85 -8.82 25.02
C ILE A 267 0.67 -8.77 25.17
N ASP A 268 1.37 -9.85 24.83
CA ASP A 268 2.83 -9.92 24.91
C ASP A 268 3.46 -8.83 24.03
N TYR A 269 3.06 -8.75 22.76
CA TYR A 269 3.54 -7.73 21.84
C TYR A 269 3.29 -6.30 22.35
N TYR A 270 2.10 -6.02 22.89
CA TYR A 270 1.79 -4.72 23.48
C TYR A 270 2.65 -4.41 24.70
N GLN A 271 2.90 -5.38 25.58
CA GLN A 271 3.77 -5.20 26.75
C GLN A 271 5.22 -4.93 26.35
N MET A 272 5.70 -5.53 25.26
CA MET A 272 7.07 -5.36 24.77
C MET A 272 7.30 -4.02 24.07
N THR A 273 6.28 -3.50 23.36
CA THR A 273 6.47 -2.39 22.42
C THR A 273 5.66 -1.14 22.74
N GLY A 274 4.54 -1.28 23.47
CA GLY A 274 3.54 -0.23 23.63
C GLY A 274 2.77 0.11 22.33
N ASP A 275 2.90 -0.68 21.27
CA ASP A 275 2.32 -0.40 19.97
C ASP A 275 0.78 -0.43 20.01
N ALA A 276 0.16 0.71 19.68
CA ALA A 276 -1.28 0.89 19.76
C ALA A 276 -2.08 0.08 18.71
N SER A 277 -1.44 -0.47 17.67
CA SER A 277 -2.08 -1.46 16.77
C SER A 277 -2.51 -2.71 17.52
N ALA A 278 -1.72 -3.14 18.51
CA ALA A 278 -2.04 -4.26 19.38
C ALA A 278 -3.27 -3.93 20.24
N ALA A 279 -3.30 -2.73 20.81
CA ALA A 279 -4.44 -2.24 21.58
C ALA A 279 -5.71 -2.20 20.72
N ASN A 280 -5.63 -1.73 19.47
CA ASN A 280 -6.78 -1.78 18.56
C ASN A 280 -7.30 -3.22 18.39
N THR A 281 -6.43 -4.19 18.10
CA THR A 281 -6.82 -5.59 17.91
C THR A 281 -7.35 -6.23 19.19
N LEU A 282 -6.73 -5.96 20.35
CA LEU A 282 -7.24 -6.40 21.65
C LEU A 282 -8.64 -5.83 21.94
N GLY A 283 -8.86 -4.55 21.62
CA GLY A 283 -10.19 -3.92 21.72
C GLY A 283 -11.23 -4.70 20.92
N TYR A 284 -10.90 -5.12 19.70
CA TYR A 284 -11.75 -6.00 18.90
C TYR A 284 -11.98 -7.37 19.55
N ILE A 285 -10.94 -8.02 20.07
CA ILE A 285 -11.06 -9.31 20.74
C ILE A 285 -12.07 -9.23 21.89
N TYR A 286 -11.94 -8.25 22.77
CA TYR A 286 -12.83 -8.07 23.92
C TYR A 286 -14.23 -7.60 23.52
N TYR A 287 -14.35 -6.67 22.56
CA TYR A 287 -15.64 -6.11 22.13
C TYR A 287 -16.57 -7.16 21.53
N TYR A 288 -16.02 -8.14 20.81
CA TYR A 288 -16.78 -9.20 20.18
C TYR A 288 -16.81 -10.49 21.02
N GLY A 289 -16.26 -10.47 22.23
CA GLY A 289 -16.25 -11.63 23.12
C GLY A 289 -15.51 -12.83 22.53
N ARG A 290 -14.47 -12.58 21.73
CA ARG A 290 -13.79 -13.59 20.93
C ARG A 290 -13.23 -14.72 21.81
N CYS A 291 -12.63 -14.39 22.95
CA CYS A 291 -12.10 -15.39 23.88
C CYS A 291 -13.14 -15.95 24.87
N ASN A 292 -14.41 -15.54 24.77
CA ASN A 292 -15.42 -15.79 25.80
C ASN A 292 -16.78 -16.20 25.21
N GLY A 293 -16.77 -17.09 24.21
CA GLY A 293 -18.00 -17.64 23.61
C GLY A 293 -18.91 -16.59 22.97
N GLY A 294 -18.35 -15.47 22.51
CA GLY A 294 -19.09 -14.35 21.94
C GLY A 294 -19.67 -13.38 22.98
N VAL A 295 -19.44 -13.60 24.27
CA VAL A 295 -19.85 -12.68 25.35
C VAL A 295 -18.84 -11.54 25.48
N PRO A 296 -19.21 -10.29 25.18
CA PRO A 296 -18.29 -9.16 25.21
C PRO A 296 -17.74 -8.83 26.60
N GLU A 297 -16.49 -8.38 26.64
CA GLU A 297 -15.83 -7.85 27.83
C GLU A 297 -15.65 -6.33 27.65
N TYR A 298 -16.76 -5.59 27.72
CA TYR A 298 -16.78 -4.18 27.30
C TYR A 298 -15.87 -3.25 28.09
N GLU A 299 -15.63 -3.50 29.38
CA GLU A 299 -14.68 -2.68 30.15
C GLU A 299 -13.25 -2.77 29.58
N GLN A 300 -12.82 -3.98 29.18
CA GLN A 300 -11.51 -4.16 28.52
C GLN A 300 -11.52 -3.56 27.12
N ALA A 301 -12.60 -3.75 26.36
CA ALA A 301 -12.73 -3.14 25.04
C ALA A 301 -12.62 -1.61 25.12
N PHE A 302 -13.27 -0.99 26.11
CA PHE A 302 -13.26 0.46 26.30
C PHE A 302 -11.84 0.95 26.59
N LYS A 303 -11.13 0.28 27.49
CA LYS A 303 -9.71 0.57 27.80
C LYS A 303 -8.84 0.53 26.55
N TYR A 304 -8.89 -0.57 25.80
CA TYR A 304 -8.01 -0.77 24.65
C TYR A 304 -8.35 0.13 23.46
N PHE A 305 -9.63 0.35 23.17
CA PHE A 305 -10.02 1.31 22.15
C PHE A 305 -9.74 2.77 22.56
N SER A 306 -9.75 3.10 23.85
CA SER A 306 -9.30 4.42 24.33
C SER A 306 -7.81 4.63 24.04
N ILE A 307 -6.98 3.61 24.25
CA ILE A 307 -5.56 3.64 23.90
C ILE A 307 -5.40 3.81 22.37
N GLY A 308 -6.04 2.96 21.57
CA GLY A 308 -5.95 3.08 20.10
C GLY A 308 -6.46 4.43 19.58
N HIS A 309 -7.52 4.98 20.18
CA HIS A 309 -8.02 6.33 19.86
C HIS A 309 -6.99 7.42 20.15
N ALA A 310 -6.27 7.36 21.29
CA ALA A 310 -5.23 8.32 21.63
C ALA A 310 -4.07 8.33 20.60
N TYR A 311 -3.83 7.22 19.92
CA TYR A 311 -2.88 7.08 18.82
C TYR A 311 -3.53 7.24 17.43
N THR A 312 -4.76 7.79 17.37
CA THR A 312 -5.48 8.13 16.13
C THR A 312 -5.88 6.95 15.23
N TYR A 313 -5.96 5.72 15.77
CA TYR A 313 -6.54 4.59 15.04
C TYR A 313 -8.04 4.86 14.78
N PHE A 314 -8.42 4.95 13.50
CA PHE A 314 -9.80 5.24 13.11
C PHE A 314 -10.76 4.18 13.61
N GLU A 315 -10.35 2.92 13.55
CA GLU A 315 -11.11 1.78 14.01
C GLU A 315 -11.38 1.85 15.52
N SER A 316 -10.34 2.09 16.31
CA SER A 316 -10.51 2.31 17.74
C SER A 316 -11.40 3.51 18.04
N THR A 317 -11.26 4.60 17.28
CA THR A 317 -12.07 5.81 17.47
C THR A 317 -13.55 5.56 17.20
N TYR A 318 -13.92 4.96 16.07
CA TYR A 318 -15.33 4.68 15.80
C TYR A 318 -15.87 3.56 16.69
N LYS A 319 -15.03 2.65 17.20
CA LYS A 319 -15.46 1.64 18.17
C LYS A 319 -15.72 2.22 19.55
N LEU A 320 -14.86 3.13 20.00
CA LEU A 320 -15.12 3.90 21.21
C LEU A 320 -16.43 4.69 21.09
N ALA A 321 -16.69 5.27 19.91
CA ALA A 321 -17.97 5.93 19.61
C ALA A 321 -19.16 4.95 19.60
N ASP A 322 -19.03 3.74 19.02
CA ASP A 322 -20.05 2.68 19.11
C ASP A 322 -20.39 2.37 20.57
N MET A 323 -19.39 2.34 21.44
CA MET A 323 -19.57 2.06 22.87
C MET A 323 -20.29 3.20 23.59
N LEU A 324 -19.92 4.45 23.32
CA LEU A 324 -20.61 5.63 23.86
C LEU A 324 -22.06 5.73 23.35
N ALA A 325 -22.31 5.44 22.07
CA ALA A 325 -23.66 5.52 21.49
C ALA A 325 -24.66 4.56 22.14
N HIS A 326 -24.19 3.37 22.58
CA HIS A 326 -25.05 2.30 23.09
C HIS A 326 -24.88 2.04 24.60
N GLY A 327 -23.91 2.67 25.25
CA GLY A 327 -23.61 2.45 26.67
C GLY A 327 -22.90 1.11 26.94
N TYR A 328 -22.05 0.66 26.03
CA TYR A 328 -21.31 -0.59 26.19
C TYR A 328 -20.07 -0.38 27.06
N GLY A 329 -20.10 -0.82 28.33
CA GLY A 329 -18.99 -0.66 29.27
C GLY A 329 -18.70 0.79 29.67
N VAL A 330 -19.56 1.73 29.29
CA VAL A 330 -19.46 3.17 29.55
C VAL A 330 -20.86 3.76 29.62
N VAL A 331 -21.02 4.93 30.24
CA VAL A 331 -22.28 5.68 30.21
C VAL A 331 -22.62 6.07 28.78
N LYS A 332 -23.88 5.87 28.38
CA LYS A 332 -24.38 6.26 27.06
C LYS A 332 -24.27 7.78 26.87
N ASP A 333 -23.60 8.19 25.81
CA ASP A 333 -23.42 9.58 25.41
C ASP A 333 -23.42 9.69 23.87
N GLY A 334 -24.58 10.04 23.32
CA GLY A 334 -24.75 10.16 21.87
C GLY A 334 -24.03 11.38 21.29
N GLU A 335 -23.87 12.46 22.05
CA GLU A 335 -23.18 13.67 21.57
C GLU A 335 -21.69 13.42 21.40
N SER A 336 -21.03 12.81 22.39
CA SER A 336 -19.62 12.41 22.26
C SER A 336 -19.42 11.39 21.14
N ALA A 337 -20.32 10.41 21.01
CA ALA A 337 -20.27 9.42 19.93
C ALA A 337 -20.34 10.08 18.54
N ASN A 338 -21.29 11.00 18.32
CA ASN A 338 -21.44 11.72 17.06
C ASN A 338 -20.18 12.55 16.73
N HIS A 339 -19.59 13.24 17.71
CA HIS A 339 -18.34 13.98 17.51
C HIS A 339 -17.18 13.07 17.04
N LEU A 340 -17.02 11.90 17.66
CA LEU A 340 -15.99 10.94 17.28
C LEU A 340 -16.25 10.37 15.88
N TYR A 341 -17.49 9.97 15.57
CA TYR A 341 -17.86 9.52 14.22
C TYR A 341 -17.59 10.59 13.16
N TYR A 342 -17.97 11.83 13.43
CA TYR A 342 -17.74 12.95 12.52
C TYR A 342 -16.24 13.22 12.30
N SER A 343 -15.41 13.09 13.34
CA SER A 343 -13.95 13.20 13.22
C SER A 343 -13.39 12.14 12.27
N VAL A 344 -13.77 10.87 12.45
CA VAL A 344 -13.35 9.77 11.56
C VAL A 344 -13.84 9.99 10.13
N TYR A 345 -15.12 10.37 9.98
CA TYR A 345 -15.73 10.67 8.68
C TYR A 345 -14.96 11.78 7.96
N LYS A 346 -14.71 12.92 8.62
CA LYS A 346 -14.03 14.08 8.03
C LYS A 346 -12.59 13.76 7.60
N GLN A 347 -11.88 12.93 8.35
CA GLN A 347 -10.51 12.53 8.02
C GLN A 347 -10.49 11.54 6.86
N ASN A 348 -11.34 10.51 6.90
CA ASN A 348 -11.40 9.50 5.83
C ASN A 348 -12.04 10.04 4.54
N TYR A 349 -13.00 10.97 4.62
CA TYR A 349 -13.54 11.67 3.45
C TYR A 349 -12.43 12.32 2.63
N LYS A 350 -11.49 13.00 3.29
CA LYS A 350 -10.34 13.68 2.64
C LYS A 350 -9.37 12.72 1.95
N ARG A 351 -9.24 11.49 2.47
CA ARG A 351 -8.43 10.41 1.90
C ARG A 351 -9.15 9.82 0.70
N PHE A 352 -10.42 9.47 0.87
CA PHE A 352 -11.28 8.89 -0.15
C PHE A 352 -11.36 9.74 -1.42
N ILE A 353 -11.63 11.04 -1.30
CA ILE A 353 -11.70 11.95 -2.46
C ILE A 353 -10.35 12.16 -3.17
N ARG A 354 -9.25 11.67 -2.60
CA ARG A 354 -7.91 11.67 -3.20
C ARG A 354 -7.50 10.32 -3.79
N GLY A 355 -8.42 9.35 -3.83
CA GLY A 355 -8.17 8.04 -4.42
C GLY A 355 -7.66 6.99 -3.43
N ASP A 356 -7.59 7.31 -2.14
CA ASP A 356 -7.35 6.28 -1.12
C ASP A 356 -8.67 5.58 -0.78
N PHE A 357 -8.94 4.51 -1.52
CA PHE A 357 -10.18 3.73 -1.42
C PHE A 357 -10.15 2.68 -0.31
N GLU A 358 -8.98 2.40 0.27
CA GLU A 358 -8.81 1.44 1.37
C GLU A 358 -9.06 2.07 2.74
N CYS A 359 -9.11 3.41 2.81
CA CYS A 359 -9.45 4.14 4.03
C CYS A 359 -10.84 3.78 4.60
N LYS A 360 -11.09 4.11 5.87
CA LYS A 360 -12.30 3.74 6.64
C LYS A 360 -13.52 4.62 6.35
N PHE A 361 -13.60 5.19 5.15
CA PHE A 361 -14.67 6.12 4.78
C PHE A 361 -16.05 5.46 4.74
N ALA A 362 -16.16 4.24 4.21
CA ALA A 362 -17.41 3.49 4.17
C ALA A 362 -17.97 3.25 5.58
N ASP A 363 -17.12 2.77 6.49
CA ASP A 363 -17.46 2.49 7.89
C ASP A 363 -17.92 3.74 8.66
N ALA A 364 -17.27 4.87 8.40
CA ALA A 364 -17.59 6.15 9.01
C ALA A 364 -18.88 6.74 8.45
N ALA A 365 -19.08 6.70 7.13
CA ALA A 365 -20.30 7.15 6.48
C ALA A 365 -21.51 6.34 6.94
N LEU A 366 -21.40 5.01 7.06
CA LEU A 366 -22.46 4.19 7.64
C LEU A 366 -22.88 4.69 9.03
N ARG A 367 -21.90 4.99 9.90
CA ARG A 367 -22.17 5.50 11.25
C ARG A 367 -22.77 6.90 11.26
N MET A 368 -22.31 7.79 10.37
CA MET A 368 -22.95 9.09 10.19
C MET A 368 -24.42 8.94 9.80
N GLY A 369 -24.75 8.00 8.91
CA GLY A 369 -26.13 7.71 8.57
C GLY A 369 -26.95 7.22 9.78
N ASN A 370 -26.37 6.34 10.60
CA ASN A 370 -27.01 5.87 11.83
C ASN A 370 -27.24 7.00 12.83
N CYS A 371 -26.35 8.02 12.93
CA CYS A 371 -26.59 9.17 13.80
C CYS A 371 -27.91 9.88 13.47
N PHE A 372 -28.20 10.09 12.18
CA PHE A 372 -29.44 10.72 11.74
C PHE A 372 -30.63 9.78 11.70
N LYS A 373 -30.44 8.47 11.55
CA LYS A 373 -31.55 7.51 11.57
C LYS A 373 -32.04 7.22 12.99
N ASP A 374 -31.09 7.02 13.91
CA ASP A 374 -31.30 6.47 15.26
C ASP A 374 -31.12 7.53 16.37
N GLU A 375 -31.01 8.80 15.99
CA GLU A 375 -30.90 9.96 16.90
C GLU A 375 -29.67 9.92 17.83
N ILE A 376 -28.52 9.47 17.31
CA ILE A 376 -27.26 9.41 18.07
C ILE A 376 -26.58 10.78 17.99
N GLY A 377 -26.86 11.64 18.96
CA GLY A 377 -26.27 12.99 19.04
C GLY A 377 -26.66 13.92 17.88
N ALA A 378 -27.72 13.57 17.15
CA ALA A 378 -28.31 14.34 16.06
C ALA A 378 -29.83 14.10 16.06
N ARG A 379 -30.60 15.05 15.53
CA ARG A 379 -32.04 14.89 15.35
C ARG A 379 -32.32 13.93 14.18
N LYS A 380 -33.41 13.15 14.25
CA LYS A 380 -33.81 12.28 13.15
C LYS A 380 -33.95 13.06 11.83
N ASP A 381 -33.22 12.63 10.79
CA ASP A 381 -33.26 13.18 9.44
C ASP A 381 -33.01 12.06 8.42
N LEU A 382 -34.09 11.61 7.77
CA LEU A 382 -34.02 10.46 6.85
C LEU A 382 -33.30 10.78 5.54
N GLU A 383 -33.35 12.04 5.08
CA GLU A 383 -32.62 12.44 3.87
C GLU A 383 -31.12 12.42 4.14
N MET A 384 -30.68 12.99 5.27
CA MET A 384 -29.28 12.95 5.68
C MET A 384 -28.81 11.53 5.99
N ALA A 385 -29.63 10.71 6.64
CA ALA A 385 -29.31 9.30 6.85
C ALA A 385 -29.04 8.60 5.50
N TYR A 386 -29.98 8.73 4.55
CA TYR A 386 -29.86 8.12 3.23
C TYR A 386 -28.68 8.68 2.42
N PHE A 387 -28.40 9.99 2.54
CA PHE A 387 -27.22 10.64 1.96
C PHE A 387 -25.93 9.93 2.39
N TYR A 388 -25.73 9.72 3.69
CA TYR A 388 -24.53 9.06 4.18
C TYR A 388 -24.48 7.58 3.83
N TYR A 389 -25.62 6.88 3.81
CA TYR A 389 -25.66 5.48 3.38
C TYR A 389 -25.29 5.31 1.89
N LEU A 390 -25.71 6.23 1.01
CA LEU A 390 -25.28 6.21 -0.40
C LEU A 390 -23.76 6.41 -0.54
N GLN A 391 -23.18 7.28 0.28
CA GLN A 391 -21.72 7.45 0.32
C GLN A 391 -21.01 6.21 0.83
N ALA A 392 -21.56 5.58 1.88
CA ALA A 392 -21.03 4.35 2.44
C ALA A 392 -21.03 3.23 1.39
N ASP A 393 -22.13 3.07 0.65
CA ASP A 393 -22.28 2.06 -0.43
C ASP A 393 -21.29 2.30 -1.57
N TYR A 394 -21.19 3.54 -2.05
CA TYR A 394 -20.23 3.88 -3.07
C TYR A 394 -18.79 3.58 -2.62
N ALA A 395 -18.46 3.95 -1.38
CA ALA A 395 -17.13 3.77 -0.83
C ALA A 395 -16.75 2.30 -0.62
N ILE A 396 -17.64 1.48 -0.08
CA ILE A 396 -17.35 0.04 0.12
C ILE A 396 -17.18 -0.67 -1.22
N ARG A 397 -17.97 -0.31 -2.25
CA ARG A 397 -17.83 -0.87 -3.60
C ARG A 397 -16.52 -0.47 -4.26
N GLU A 398 -16.03 0.75 -4.05
CA GLU A 398 -14.71 1.16 -4.54
C GLU A 398 -13.56 0.44 -3.81
N ARG A 399 -13.71 0.23 -2.50
CA ARG A 399 -12.75 -0.54 -1.69
C ARG A 399 -12.65 -1.98 -2.16
N THR A 400 -13.78 -2.68 -2.28
CA THR A 400 -13.82 -4.12 -2.59
C THR A 400 -13.35 -4.48 -4.00
N LYS A 401 -13.25 -3.48 -4.90
CA LYS A 401 -12.61 -3.66 -6.22
C LYS A 401 -11.08 -3.74 -6.13
N ARG A 402 -10.48 -3.28 -5.04
CA ARG A 402 -9.03 -3.07 -4.90
C ARG A 402 -8.41 -3.88 -3.77
N ALA A 403 -9.14 -4.05 -2.68
CA ALA A 403 -8.68 -4.73 -1.48
C ALA A 403 -9.70 -5.74 -0.97
N ASN A 404 -9.20 -6.68 -0.16
CA ASN A 404 -10.01 -7.68 0.53
C ASN A 404 -9.77 -7.59 2.04
N HIS A 405 -10.39 -6.63 2.72
CA HIS A 405 -10.20 -6.54 4.16
C HIS A 405 -11.14 -7.49 4.91
N TYR A 406 -10.62 -8.05 6.00
CA TYR A 406 -11.42 -8.85 6.92
C TYR A 406 -12.62 -8.03 7.42
N GLY A 407 -13.84 -8.54 7.18
CA GLY A 407 -15.08 -7.93 7.64
C GLY A 407 -15.78 -7.02 6.64
N ASP A 408 -15.21 -6.74 5.45
CA ASP A 408 -15.84 -5.90 4.43
C ASP A 408 -17.24 -6.41 4.03
N THR A 409 -17.44 -7.73 3.96
CA THR A 409 -18.76 -8.34 3.70
C THR A 409 -19.80 -7.95 4.75
N VAL A 410 -19.41 -7.89 6.03
CA VAL A 410 -20.31 -7.51 7.12
C VAL A 410 -20.68 -6.04 7.01
N VAL A 411 -19.72 -5.18 6.70
CA VAL A 411 -19.94 -3.74 6.48
C VAL A 411 -20.85 -3.51 5.28
N PHE A 412 -20.57 -4.17 4.15
CA PHE A 412 -21.38 -4.10 2.93
C PHE A 412 -22.84 -4.48 3.20
N ASN A 413 -23.08 -5.62 3.85
CA ASN A 413 -24.44 -6.09 4.17
C ASN A 413 -25.15 -5.13 5.14
N GLY A 414 -24.43 -4.57 6.11
CA GLY A 414 -24.95 -3.55 7.01
C GLY A 414 -25.40 -2.29 6.26
N ILE A 415 -24.62 -1.86 5.27
CA ILE A 415 -24.96 -0.72 4.41
C ILE A 415 -26.20 -1.03 3.55
N GLN A 416 -26.27 -2.20 2.90
CA GLN A 416 -27.43 -2.55 2.08
C GLN A 416 -28.72 -2.57 2.90
N LYS A 417 -28.66 -3.18 4.09
CA LYS A 417 -29.79 -3.19 5.02
C LYS A 417 -30.20 -1.77 5.42
N ALA A 418 -29.25 -0.92 5.77
CA ALA A 418 -29.52 0.46 6.15
C ALA A 418 -30.15 1.28 5.00
N LEU A 419 -29.67 1.10 3.77
CA LEU A 419 -30.26 1.69 2.57
C LEU A 419 -31.71 1.22 2.38
N GLU A 420 -31.95 -0.09 2.41
CA GLU A 420 -33.27 -0.68 2.19
C GLU A 420 -34.28 -0.20 3.24
N GLU A 421 -33.91 -0.25 4.52
CA GLU A 421 -34.76 0.20 5.63
C GLU A 421 -35.08 1.69 5.53
N THR A 422 -34.06 2.52 5.26
CA THR A 422 -34.25 3.98 5.19
C THR A 422 -35.10 4.35 3.99
N ARG A 423 -34.96 3.66 2.85
CA ARG A 423 -35.75 3.90 1.63
C ARG A 423 -37.24 3.56 1.80
N LYS A 424 -37.61 2.70 2.76
CA LYS A 424 -39.02 2.42 3.11
C LYS A 424 -39.71 3.64 3.72
N GLU A 425 -38.97 4.48 4.47
CA GLU A 425 -39.48 5.70 5.08
C GLU A 425 -39.19 6.95 4.24
N TYR A 426 -38.02 7.03 3.61
CA TYR A 426 -37.62 8.13 2.74
C TYR A 426 -38.08 7.89 1.30
N THR A 427 -39.28 8.37 0.99
CA THR A 427 -39.95 8.12 -0.30
C THR A 427 -39.66 9.17 -1.36
N GLU A 428 -38.91 10.23 -1.06
CA GLU A 428 -38.68 11.31 -2.02
C GLU A 428 -37.83 10.84 -3.21
N THR A 429 -38.30 11.15 -4.43
CA THR A 429 -37.64 10.78 -5.68
C THR A 429 -37.49 11.97 -6.60
N GLY A 430 -36.36 12.06 -7.31
CA GLY A 430 -36.10 13.12 -8.25
C GLY A 430 -34.65 13.10 -8.72
N ARG A 431 -34.43 13.23 -10.03
CA ARG A 431 -33.07 13.23 -10.59
C ARG A 431 -32.39 14.59 -10.54
N THR A 432 -33.16 15.66 -10.34
CA THR A 432 -32.66 17.03 -10.41
C THR A 432 -32.75 17.67 -9.04
N GLU A 433 -31.59 18.08 -8.54
CA GLU A 433 -31.46 18.92 -7.36
C GLU A 433 -31.47 20.39 -7.78
N LYS A 434 -32.21 21.23 -7.05
CA LYS A 434 -32.37 22.65 -7.35
C LYS A 434 -31.79 23.48 -6.20
N PHE A 435 -30.86 24.38 -6.52
CA PHE A 435 -30.24 25.28 -5.56
C PHE A 435 -30.64 26.72 -5.87
N ILE A 436 -31.15 27.45 -4.90
CA ILE A 436 -31.51 28.87 -5.10
C ILE A 436 -30.24 29.74 -5.14
N TYR A 437 -29.22 29.36 -4.38
CA TYR A 437 -27.92 30.00 -4.30
C TYR A 437 -26.82 29.00 -4.75
N PRO A 438 -25.54 29.40 -4.94
CA PRO A 438 -24.51 28.55 -5.55
C PRO A 438 -23.94 27.49 -4.59
N ASP A 439 -24.83 26.74 -3.94
CA ASP A 439 -24.52 25.80 -2.86
C ASP A 439 -23.68 24.60 -3.33
N TRP A 440 -23.68 24.34 -4.64
CA TRP A 440 -22.77 23.39 -5.31
C TRP A 440 -21.28 23.75 -5.11
N THR A 441 -20.96 25.01 -4.80
CA THR A 441 -19.58 25.46 -4.57
C THR A 441 -18.94 24.80 -3.35
N LYS A 442 -19.74 24.28 -2.40
CA LYS A 442 -19.25 23.47 -1.27
C LYS A 442 -18.47 22.23 -1.72
N TRP A 443 -18.79 21.70 -2.90
CA TRP A 443 -18.07 20.58 -3.50
C TRP A 443 -16.81 21.03 -4.23
N THR A 444 -16.77 22.24 -4.78
CA THR A 444 -15.67 22.67 -5.67
C THR A 444 -14.58 23.45 -4.93
N LEU A 445 -14.93 24.19 -3.88
CA LEU A 445 -14.01 24.97 -3.04
C LEU A 445 -13.43 24.13 -1.89
N ILE A 446 -13.09 22.86 -2.14
CA ILE A 446 -12.59 21.92 -1.12
C ILE A 446 -11.33 22.49 -0.45
N LYS A 447 -11.45 22.92 0.81
CA LYS A 447 -10.39 23.61 1.56
C LYS A 447 -9.91 24.92 0.91
N HIS A 448 -10.83 25.77 0.42
CA HIS A 448 -10.49 27.05 -0.22
C HIS A 448 -9.55 26.87 -1.43
N ARG A 449 -9.79 25.82 -2.22
CA ARG A 449 -9.07 25.60 -3.48
C ARG A 449 -9.68 26.43 -4.58
N ARG A 450 -8.84 26.88 -5.51
CA ARG A 450 -9.29 27.50 -6.75
C ARG A 450 -10.12 26.49 -7.56
N CYS A 451 -11.20 26.97 -8.15
CA CYS A 451 -12.03 26.24 -9.07
C CYS A 451 -12.11 26.99 -10.40
N LYS A 452 -12.19 26.25 -11.49
CA LYS A 452 -12.39 26.76 -12.84
C LYS A 452 -13.81 26.47 -13.30
N LEU A 453 -14.50 27.50 -13.78
CA LEU A 453 -15.78 27.39 -14.46
C LEU A 453 -15.57 27.56 -15.96
N THR A 454 -16.16 26.66 -16.73
CA THR A 454 -16.34 26.82 -18.17
C THR A 454 -17.83 26.93 -18.44
N ILE A 455 -18.25 28.04 -19.05
CA ILE A 455 -19.65 28.37 -19.26
C ILE A 455 -19.99 28.23 -20.74
N LYS A 456 -21.10 27.54 -21.03
CA LYS A 456 -21.67 27.45 -22.37
C LYS A 456 -23.13 27.87 -22.32
N GLU A 457 -23.48 28.88 -23.10
CA GLU A 457 -24.88 29.25 -23.29
C GLU A 457 -25.61 28.20 -24.16
N LEU A 458 -26.80 27.83 -23.71
CA LEU A 458 -27.75 26.94 -24.38
C LEU A 458 -28.98 27.74 -24.82
N SER A 459 -29.98 27.07 -25.38
CA SER A 459 -31.24 27.71 -25.77
C SER A 459 -31.92 28.42 -24.59
N ASN A 460 -32.61 29.52 -24.89
CA ASN A 460 -33.39 30.32 -23.94
C ASN A 460 -32.56 30.90 -22.78
N GLY A 461 -31.27 31.21 -22.99
CA GLY A 461 -30.39 31.80 -21.97
C GLY A 461 -30.06 30.88 -20.79
N VAL A 462 -30.22 29.56 -20.96
CA VAL A 462 -29.76 28.58 -19.96
C VAL A 462 -28.24 28.45 -20.08
N LEU A 463 -27.51 28.59 -18.97
CA LEU A 463 -26.07 28.38 -18.94
C LEU A 463 -25.77 26.95 -18.48
N ALA A 464 -24.92 26.24 -19.22
CA ALA A 464 -24.28 25.02 -18.76
C ALA A 464 -22.89 25.36 -18.21
N ILE A 465 -22.69 25.08 -16.93
CA ILE A 465 -21.48 25.42 -16.18
C ILE A 465 -20.77 24.12 -15.83
N ASP A 466 -19.58 23.91 -16.41
CA ASP A 466 -18.67 22.86 -15.97
C ASP A 466 -17.75 23.44 -14.89
N ALA A 467 -17.92 23.00 -13.64
CA ALA A 467 -17.08 23.39 -12.52
C ALA A 467 -16.04 22.30 -12.21
N LYS A 468 -14.76 22.69 -12.16
CA LYS A 468 -13.63 21.80 -11.95
C LYS A 468 -12.66 22.37 -10.90
N PRO A 469 -12.44 21.67 -9.77
CA PRO A 469 -11.37 22.02 -8.83
C PRO A 469 -10.00 22.00 -9.51
N LEU A 470 -9.16 22.98 -9.18
CA LEU A 470 -7.79 23.06 -9.68
C LEU A 470 -6.81 22.48 -8.66
N LYS A 471 -5.77 21.81 -9.18
CA LYS A 471 -4.70 21.25 -8.35
C LYS A 471 -3.86 22.38 -7.75
N ARG A 472 -3.31 22.16 -6.56
CA ARG A 472 -2.26 23.03 -5.99
C ARG A 472 -0.90 22.71 -6.61
N ARG A 473 0.09 23.56 -6.33
CA ARG A 473 1.46 23.41 -6.88
C ARG A 473 2.12 22.11 -6.41
N ASP A 474 1.86 21.74 -5.17
CA ASP A 474 2.33 20.56 -4.45
C ASP A 474 1.50 19.29 -4.70
N GLU A 475 0.42 19.36 -5.50
CA GLU A 475 -0.46 18.24 -5.78
C GLU A 475 -0.29 17.73 -7.23
N ASN A 476 -0.23 16.40 -7.40
CA ASN A 476 -0.25 15.75 -8.72
C ASN A 476 -1.61 15.93 -9.41
N GLU A 477 -2.71 15.76 -8.66
CA GLU A 477 -4.08 15.97 -9.13
C GLU A 477 -4.94 16.66 -8.05
N ALA A 478 -5.97 17.39 -8.48
CA ALA A 478 -6.97 17.94 -7.57
C ALA A 478 -7.85 16.82 -6.98
N PRO A 479 -8.29 16.92 -5.72
CA PRO A 479 -9.25 15.96 -5.17
C PRO A 479 -10.54 15.94 -5.98
N GLN A 480 -11.11 14.75 -6.11
CA GLN A 480 -12.40 14.55 -6.73
C GLN A 480 -13.54 15.07 -5.82
N MET A 481 -14.72 15.22 -6.40
CA MET A 481 -15.93 15.64 -5.69
C MET A 481 -16.83 14.43 -5.52
N LEU A 482 -17.21 14.10 -4.29
CA LEU A 482 -18.20 13.06 -4.01
C LEU A 482 -19.61 13.66 -4.13
N ILE A 483 -20.19 13.55 -5.31
CA ILE A 483 -21.53 14.10 -5.58
C ILE A 483 -22.55 13.09 -5.10
N THR A 484 -23.37 13.47 -4.14
CA THR A 484 -24.42 12.62 -3.56
C THR A 484 -25.77 13.33 -3.63
N ILE A 485 -26.77 12.67 -4.21
CA ILE A 485 -28.13 13.18 -4.38
C ILE A 485 -29.11 12.09 -3.91
N PRO A 486 -29.61 12.18 -2.67
CA PRO A 486 -30.51 11.20 -2.07
C PRO A 486 -31.74 10.89 -2.91
N ARG A 487 -32.42 11.94 -3.40
CA ARG A 487 -33.64 11.81 -4.22
C ARG A 487 -33.42 11.06 -5.53
N ALA A 488 -32.18 11.02 -6.03
CA ALA A 488 -31.81 10.36 -7.27
C ALA A 488 -31.21 8.95 -7.05
N ASP A 489 -31.08 8.50 -5.79
CA ASP A 489 -30.30 7.32 -5.40
C ASP A 489 -28.91 7.33 -6.06
N TYR A 490 -28.21 8.46 -5.97
CA TYR A 490 -27.00 8.71 -6.72
C TYR A 490 -25.85 9.13 -5.81
N CYS A 491 -24.71 8.45 -5.93
CA CYS A 491 -23.44 8.85 -5.35
C CYS A 491 -22.31 8.50 -6.32
N GLU A 492 -21.42 9.45 -6.62
CA GLU A 492 -20.26 9.19 -7.49
C GLU A 492 -19.13 10.19 -7.27
N LEU A 493 -17.88 9.74 -7.40
CA LEU A 493 -16.73 10.64 -7.51
C LEU A 493 -16.62 11.24 -8.90
N LYS A 494 -16.47 12.57 -8.95
CA LYS A 494 -16.35 13.33 -10.19
C LYS A 494 -15.15 14.27 -10.16
N LYS A 495 -14.40 14.33 -11.27
CA LYS A 495 -13.35 15.35 -11.48
C LYS A 495 -13.92 16.71 -11.87
N LYS A 496 -15.15 16.74 -12.40
CA LYS A 496 -15.90 17.94 -12.74
C LYS A 496 -17.39 17.72 -12.52
N VAL A 497 -18.12 18.77 -12.17
CA VAL A 497 -19.57 18.74 -12.02
C VAL A 497 -20.19 19.67 -13.04
N ARG A 498 -21.29 19.23 -13.65
CA ARG A 498 -22.06 20.04 -14.60
C ARG A 498 -23.31 20.56 -13.92
N ILE A 499 -23.45 21.88 -13.90
CA ILE A 499 -24.58 22.60 -13.34
C ILE A 499 -25.28 23.34 -14.47
N LYS A 500 -26.59 23.50 -14.38
CA LYS A 500 -27.37 24.35 -15.29
C LYS A 500 -28.06 25.46 -14.54
N THR A 501 -28.22 26.61 -15.15
CA THR A 501 -28.99 27.73 -14.58
C THR A 501 -30.45 27.67 -15.01
N ALA A 502 -31.28 28.56 -14.46
CA ALA A 502 -32.62 28.82 -14.96
C ALA A 502 -32.59 29.40 -16.40
N PRO A 503 -33.71 29.36 -17.15
CA PRO A 503 -33.85 30.14 -18.38
C PRO A 503 -33.63 31.64 -18.15
N ASN A 504 -33.26 32.38 -19.20
CA ASN A 504 -32.97 33.81 -19.19
C ASN A 504 -31.86 34.23 -18.21
N SER A 505 -30.92 33.32 -17.94
CA SER A 505 -29.74 33.64 -17.13
C SER A 505 -28.70 34.38 -17.97
N ARG A 506 -27.88 35.18 -17.31
CA ARG A 506 -26.76 35.90 -17.95
C ARG A 506 -25.51 35.77 -17.09
N TYR A 507 -24.35 35.95 -17.70
CA TYR A 507 -23.08 35.96 -17.00
C TYR A 507 -22.16 37.03 -17.59
N GLY A 508 -21.21 37.49 -16.79
CA GLY A 508 -20.11 38.35 -17.22
C GLY A 508 -18.78 37.77 -16.75
N THR A 509 -17.76 37.85 -17.58
CA THR A 509 -16.38 37.50 -17.20
C THR A 509 -15.50 38.74 -17.26
N LEU A 510 -14.52 38.84 -16.37
CA LEU A 510 -13.51 39.89 -16.47
C LEU A 510 -12.58 39.59 -17.66
N ASP A 511 -12.17 40.63 -18.39
CA ASP A 511 -11.28 40.56 -19.57
C ASP A 511 -11.80 39.70 -20.75
N GLU A 512 -13.12 39.46 -20.88
CA GLU A 512 -13.71 38.60 -21.92
C GLU A 512 -13.11 37.17 -22.00
N LYS A 513 -12.49 36.71 -20.91
CA LYS A 513 -11.93 35.36 -20.85
C LYS A 513 -13.07 34.32 -20.87
N PRO A 514 -12.90 33.17 -21.56
CA PRO A 514 -13.95 32.16 -21.68
C PRO A 514 -14.20 31.37 -20.37
N GLU A 515 -13.49 31.69 -19.30
CA GLU A 515 -13.41 30.91 -18.07
C GLU A 515 -13.39 31.83 -16.86
N ILE A 516 -14.06 31.41 -15.78
CA ILE A 516 -13.98 32.08 -14.47
C ILE A 516 -13.14 31.19 -13.56
N ILE A 517 -12.02 31.71 -13.06
CA ILE A 517 -11.24 31.06 -12.01
C ILE A 517 -11.53 31.80 -10.71
N PHE A 518 -11.84 31.08 -9.64
CA PHE A 518 -12.25 31.67 -8.36
C PHE A 518 -11.81 30.81 -7.18
N ASP A 519 -11.63 31.43 -6.01
CA ASP A 519 -11.39 30.76 -4.72
C ASP A 519 -12.40 31.16 -3.62
N SER A 520 -13.24 32.16 -3.88
CA SER A 520 -14.37 32.54 -3.04
C SER A 520 -15.57 33.04 -3.87
N VAL A 521 -16.75 33.06 -3.24
CA VAL A 521 -18.02 33.48 -3.87
C VAL A 521 -18.85 34.31 -2.91
N GLU A 522 -19.60 35.25 -3.47
CA GLU A 522 -20.63 36.04 -2.78
C GLU A 522 -21.97 35.87 -3.52
N TYR A 523 -23.07 35.82 -2.77
CA TYR A 523 -24.42 35.70 -3.32
C TYR A 523 -25.31 36.84 -2.84
N ASP A 524 -25.89 37.57 -3.78
CA ASP A 524 -26.87 38.63 -3.56
C ASP A 524 -28.28 38.06 -3.81
N TRP A 525 -29.13 38.12 -2.77
CA TRP A 525 -30.50 37.58 -2.81
C TRP A 525 -31.47 38.46 -3.62
N ASP A 526 -31.27 39.77 -3.62
CA ASP A 526 -32.17 40.73 -4.27
C ASP A 526 -31.92 40.73 -5.78
N GLU A 527 -30.64 40.70 -6.18
CA GLU A 527 -30.23 40.64 -7.58
C GLU A 527 -30.17 39.21 -8.14
N LYS A 528 -30.23 38.20 -7.26
CA LYS A 528 -30.03 36.77 -7.58
C LYS A 528 -28.73 36.57 -8.36
N LYS A 529 -27.70 37.24 -7.87
CA LYS A 529 -26.38 37.36 -8.50
C LYS A 529 -25.36 36.58 -7.67
N THR A 530 -24.59 35.75 -8.34
CA THR A 530 -23.37 35.14 -7.78
C THR A 530 -22.16 35.87 -8.33
N SER A 531 -21.36 36.47 -7.46
CA SER A 531 -20.08 37.08 -7.80
C SER A 531 -18.94 36.15 -7.39
N PHE A 532 -18.00 35.94 -8.29
CA PHE A 532 -16.87 35.01 -8.14
C PHE A 532 -15.58 35.81 -8.01
N TYR A 533 -14.77 35.52 -7.00
CA TYR A 533 -13.52 36.25 -6.73
C TYR A 533 -12.31 35.33 -6.79
N LEU A 534 -11.19 35.88 -7.25
CA LEU A 534 -9.87 35.26 -7.21
C LEU A 534 -8.92 36.21 -6.49
N TYR A 535 -8.46 35.83 -5.29
CA TYR A 535 -7.62 36.70 -4.47
C TYR A 535 -8.26 38.08 -4.23
N ASP A 536 -9.55 38.08 -3.88
CA ASP A 536 -10.39 39.26 -3.64
C ASP A 536 -10.67 40.16 -4.86
N GLU A 537 -10.14 39.83 -6.04
CA GLU A 537 -10.46 40.50 -7.30
C GLU A 537 -11.67 39.83 -7.98
N LEU A 538 -12.62 40.64 -8.47
CA LEU A 538 -13.82 40.14 -9.15
C LEU A 538 -13.45 39.45 -10.47
N ALA A 539 -13.67 38.14 -10.55
CA ALA A 539 -13.33 37.32 -11.71
C ALA A 539 -14.52 37.15 -12.68
N GLY A 540 -15.74 37.21 -12.18
CA GLY A 540 -16.95 37.14 -13.00
C GLY A 540 -18.23 37.04 -12.18
N GLU A 541 -19.36 37.08 -12.86
CA GLU A 541 -20.68 37.10 -12.24
C GLU A 541 -21.67 36.23 -13.02
N ILE A 542 -22.62 35.62 -12.31
CA ILE A 542 -23.75 34.89 -12.90
C ILE A 542 -25.04 35.36 -12.24
N TYR A 543 -26.02 35.75 -13.07
CA TYR A 543 -27.35 36.15 -12.65
C TYR A 543 -28.33 35.03 -13.01
N THR A 544 -28.94 34.42 -12.00
CA THR A 544 -29.91 33.34 -12.22
C THR A 544 -30.85 33.13 -11.04
N GLU A 545 -32.09 32.75 -11.34
CA GLU A 545 -33.09 32.39 -10.35
C GLU A 545 -32.72 31.15 -9.54
N TYR A 546 -32.00 30.21 -10.16
CA TYR A 546 -31.58 28.97 -9.51
C TYR A 546 -30.55 28.22 -10.37
N TYR A 547 -29.81 27.36 -9.69
CA TYR A 547 -28.97 26.33 -10.27
C TYR A 547 -29.66 24.97 -10.19
N THR A 548 -29.34 24.09 -11.13
CA THR A 548 -29.79 22.70 -11.15
C THR A 548 -28.63 21.77 -11.41
N LEU A 549 -28.62 20.65 -10.71
CA LEU A 549 -27.75 19.52 -10.99
C LEU A 549 -28.63 18.30 -11.22
N THR A 550 -28.47 17.67 -12.38
CA THR A 550 -29.23 16.48 -12.73
C THR A 550 -28.32 15.25 -12.69
N ALA A 551 -28.64 14.29 -11.80
CA ALA A 551 -27.99 12.99 -11.78
C ALA A 551 -28.10 12.31 -13.16
N PRO A 552 -27.07 11.57 -13.59
CA PRO A 552 -27.17 10.75 -14.79
C PRO A 552 -28.35 9.78 -14.67
N ALA A 553 -28.93 9.40 -15.81
CA ALA A 553 -29.95 8.36 -15.79
C ALA A 553 -29.27 7.08 -15.32
N LYS A 554 -29.86 6.38 -14.34
CA LYS A 554 -29.46 5.00 -14.06
C LYS A 554 -29.58 4.26 -15.38
N LYS A 555 -28.46 3.78 -15.94
CA LYS A 555 -28.52 2.83 -17.06
C LYS A 555 -29.35 1.65 -16.56
N LYS A 556 -30.26 1.12 -17.39
CA LYS A 556 -30.88 -0.17 -17.05
C LYS A 556 -29.73 -1.14 -16.82
N HIS A 557 -29.69 -1.73 -15.63
CA HIS A 557 -28.72 -2.78 -15.35
C HIS A 557 -29.11 -3.95 -16.25
N GLU A 558 -28.34 -4.17 -17.31
CA GLU A 558 -28.46 -5.41 -18.07
C GLU A 558 -27.83 -6.50 -17.21
N LEU A 559 -28.64 -7.50 -16.87
CA LEU A 559 -28.19 -8.68 -16.16
C LEU A 559 -27.12 -9.36 -17.01
N SER A 560 -25.90 -9.42 -16.48
CA SER A 560 -24.73 -9.96 -17.15
C SER A 560 -23.82 -10.74 -16.17
N GLY A 561 -22.97 -11.60 -16.75
CA GLY A 561 -22.13 -12.55 -16.01
C GLY A 561 -22.84 -13.87 -15.70
N GLU A 562 -22.16 -14.76 -14.99
CA GLU A 562 -22.70 -16.06 -14.61
C GLU A 562 -23.85 -15.93 -13.60
N VAL A 563 -24.79 -16.89 -13.62
CA VAL A 563 -25.87 -16.97 -12.64
C VAL A 563 -25.43 -17.90 -11.53
N HIS A 564 -25.45 -17.41 -10.30
CA HIS A 564 -25.06 -18.17 -9.11
C HIS A 564 -26.26 -18.39 -8.21
N HIS A 565 -26.36 -19.59 -7.66
CA HIS A 565 -27.44 -19.98 -6.76
C HIS A 565 -27.09 -19.61 -5.32
N PHE A 566 -27.97 -18.85 -4.67
CA PHE A 566 -27.79 -18.37 -3.30
C PHE A 566 -28.89 -18.87 -2.38
N VAL A 567 -28.49 -19.11 -1.13
CA VAL A 567 -29.40 -19.32 -0.01
C VAL A 567 -29.07 -18.34 1.12
N SER A 568 -30.09 -17.67 1.64
CA SER A 568 -29.95 -16.85 2.84
C SER A 568 -30.22 -17.71 4.05
N VAL A 569 -29.30 -17.74 5.01
CA VAL A 569 -29.39 -18.56 6.24
C VAL A 569 -29.48 -17.68 7.48
N LEU A 570 -30.33 -18.08 8.43
CA LEU A 570 -30.53 -17.41 9.72
C LEU A 570 -29.74 -18.12 10.83
N PHE A 571 -28.95 -17.35 11.57
CA PHE A 571 -28.29 -17.78 12.80
C PHE A 571 -29.13 -17.38 14.01
N GLU A 572 -29.92 -18.31 14.55
CA GLU A 572 -30.92 -18.06 15.60
C GLU A 572 -30.33 -17.36 16.84
N GLU A 573 -29.13 -17.75 17.29
CA GLU A 573 -28.43 -17.14 18.44
C GLU A 573 -28.17 -15.64 18.25
N SER A 574 -27.97 -15.19 17.02
CA SER A 574 -27.63 -13.81 16.69
C SER A 574 -28.76 -13.02 16.03
N GLY A 575 -29.81 -13.70 15.57
CA GLY A 575 -30.88 -13.13 14.75
C GLY A 575 -30.41 -12.59 13.39
N ARG A 576 -29.21 -12.95 12.93
CA ARG A 576 -28.61 -12.41 11.69
C ARG A 576 -28.81 -13.36 10.51
N CYS A 577 -29.05 -12.77 9.34
CA CYS A 577 -29.12 -13.48 8.05
C CYS A 577 -27.89 -13.22 7.20
N TYR A 578 -27.42 -14.24 6.49
CA TYR A 578 -26.29 -14.15 5.57
C TYR A 578 -26.56 -14.93 4.30
N ASP A 579 -26.14 -14.38 3.16
CA ASP A 579 -26.20 -15.07 1.86
C ASP A 579 -24.99 -16.00 1.69
N TYR A 580 -25.28 -17.24 1.32
CA TYR A 580 -24.28 -18.27 1.01
C TYR A 580 -24.49 -18.77 -0.41
N LEU A 581 -23.38 -19.02 -1.11
CA LEU A 581 -23.39 -19.77 -2.34
C LEU A 581 -23.82 -21.21 -2.07
N CYS A 582 -24.70 -21.74 -2.91
CA CYS A 582 -25.23 -23.08 -2.76
C CYS A 582 -25.12 -23.82 -4.09
N ASP A 583 -24.17 -24.74 -4.16
CA ASP A 583 -23.99 -25.57 -5.36
C ASP A 583 -25.09 -26.67 -5.46
N ASP A 584 -25.90 -26.86 -4.42
CA ASP A 584 -27.04 -27.81 -4.36
C ASP A 584 -28.38 -27.09 -4.64
N PRO A 585 -28.96 -27.22 -5.85
CA PRO A 585 -30.22 -26.58 -6.22
C PRO A 585 -31.46 -27.19 -5.55
N SER A 586 -31.30 -28.29 -4.79
CA SER A 586 -32.41 -28.94 -4.09
C SER A 586 -32.74 -28.31 -2.73
N VAL A 587 -31.92 -27.34 -2.29
CA VAL A 587 -32.12 -26.60 -1.03
C VAL A 587 -33.30 -25.64 -1.17
N LYS A 588 -34.20 -25.66 -0.18
CA LYS A 588 -35.45 -24.89 -0.13
C LYS A 588 -35.53 -24.08 1.15
N VAL A 589 -36.40 -23.07 1.14
CA VAL A 589 -36.75 -22.31 2.35
C VAL A 589 -37.24 -23.26 3.44
N ASN A 590 -36.76 -23.05 4.66
CA ASN A 590 -36.91 -23.88 5.87
C ASN A 590 -36.05 -25.14 5.95
N ASP A 591 -35.25 -25.48 4.93
CA ASP A 591 -34.26 -26.56 5.08
C ASP A 591 -33.19 -26.18 6.12
N ILE A 592 -32.60 -27.20 6.75
CA ILE A 592 -31.41 -27.02 7.59
C ILE A 592 -30.19 -27.36 6.72
N VAL A 593 -29.26 -26.42 6.65
CA VAL A 593 -27.99 -26.58 5.93
C VAL A 593 -26.82 -26.45 6.89
N ILE A 594 -25.71 -27.08 6.54
CA ILE A 594 -24.47 -26.99 7.29
C ILE A 594 -23.59 -25.92 6.65
N VAL A 595 -23.18 -24.95 7.45
CA VAL A 595 -22.24 -23.90 7.06
C VAL A 595 -20.98 -23.93 7.91
N LYS A 596 -19.88 -23.39 7.39
CA LYS A 596 -18.67 -23.16 8.19
C LYS A 596 -18.90 -21.96 9.11
N GLY A 597 -19.29 -22.26 10.35
CA GLY A 597 -19.37 -21.30 11.45
C GLY A 597 -17.99 -21.01 12.05
N TYR A 598 -17.99 -20.17 13.07
CA TYR A 598 -16.76 -19.76 13.75
C TYR A 598 -16.07 -20.94 14.48
N ASP A 599 -16.82 -21.75 15.22
CA ASP A 599 -16.33 -22.92 15.96
C ASP A 599 -16.43 -24.24 15.15
N GLY A 600 -16.37 -24.14 13.82
CA GLY A 600 -16.56 -25.27 12.91
C GLY A 600 -17.96 -25.33 12.29
N GLU A 601 -18.40 -26.53 11.92
CA GLU A 601 -19.66 -26.72 11.19
C GLU A 601 -20.87 -26.41 12.06
N LYS A 602 -21.71 -25.46 11.62
CA LYS A 602 -22.94 -25.07 12.30
C LYS A 602 -24.16 -25.37 11.44
N PRO A 603 -25.20 -26.04 11.97
CA PRO A 603 -26.48 -26.15 11.31
C PRO A 603 -27.22 -24.81 11.38
N VAL A 604 -27.72 -24.34 10.24
CA VAL A 604 -28.45 -23.09 10.13
C VAL A 604 -29.69 -23.26 9.25
N LYS A 605 -30.72 -22.46 9.51
CA LYS A 605 -31.99 -22.54 8.81
C LYS A 605 -31.98 -21.65 7.57
N VAL A 606 -32.40 -22.19 6.43
CA VAL A 606 -32.58 -21.41 5.19
C VAL A 606 -33.86 -20.57 5.30
N VAL A 607 -33.74 -19.28 5.04
CA VAL A 607 -34.85 -18.31 5.09
C VAL A 607 -35.21 -17.74 3.72
N ALA A 608 -34.29 -17.78 2.76
CA ALA A 608 -34.57 -17.41 1.37
C ALA A 608 -33.68 -18.21 0.40
N VAL A 609 -34.13 -18.35 -0.84
CA VAL A 609 -33.39 -18.95 -1.95
C VAL A 609 -33.55 -18.03 -3.15
N SER A 610 -32.47 -17.75 -3.87
CA SER A 610 -32.48 -16.83 -5.01
C SER A 610 -31.34 -17.15 -5.99
N ASP A 611 -31.60 -17.00 -7.28
CA ASP A 611 -30.56 -16.95 -8.29
C ASP A 611 -30.19 -15.50 -8.57
N LYS A 612 -28.89 -15.20 -8.63
CA LYS A 612 -28.38 -13.84 -8.88
C LYS A 612 -27.30 -13.90 -9.97
N TYR A 613 -27.40 -13.03 -10.96
CA TYR A 613 -26.32 -12.77 -11.92
C TYR A 613 -25.13 -12.13 -11.21
N GLU A 614 -23.91 -12.33 -11.69
CA GLU A 614 -22.72 -11.67 -11.14
C GLU A 614 -22.86 -10.14 -11.11
N SER A 615 -23.47 -9.57 -12.15
CA SER A 615 -23.80 -8.14 -12.20
C SER A 615 -24.76 -7.65 -11.10
N GLU A 616 -25.49 -8.54 -10.44
CA GLU A 616 -26.37 -8.25 -9.30
C GLU A 616 -25.64 -8.39 -7.96
N LEU A 617 -24.44 -8.98 -7.95
CA LEU A 617 -23.71 -9.19 -6.72
C LEU A 617 -23.13 -7.88 -6.20
N GLY A 618 -23.32 -7.66 -4.90
CA GLY A 618 -22.75 -6.54 -4.19
C GLY A 618 -21.22 -6.62 -4.00
N LEU A 619 -20.67 -7.82 -4.12
CA LEU A 619 -19.29 -8.21 -3.88
C LEU A 619 -18.86 -9.21 -4.97
N SER A 620 -17.55 -9.41 -5.16
CA SER A 620 -17.08 -10.48 -6.04
C SER A 620 -17.53 -11.85 -5.51
N ILE A 621 -17.78 -12.79 -6.43
CA ILE A 621 -18.32 -14.11 -6.13
C ILE A 621 -17.52 -14.86 -5.05
N GLU A 622 -16.19 -14.71 -5.10
CA GLU A 622 -15.22 -15.30 -4.18
C GLU A 622 -15.43 -14.90 -2.70
N LYS A 623 -16.13 -13.78 -2.43
CA LYS A 623 -16.40 -13.29 -1.06
C LYS A 623 -17.55 -14.02 -0.38
N TYR A 624 -18.40 -14.70 -1.14
CA TYR A 624 -19.54 -15.39 -0.57
C TYR A 624 -19.12 -16.76 -0.06
N LYS A 625 -19.47 -17.06 1.19
CA LYS A 625 -19.23 -18.37 1.78
C LYS A 625 -20.12 -19.41 1.10
N LYS A 626 -19.65 -20.65 1.02
CA LYS A 626 -20.41 -21.78 0.45
C LYS A 626 -21.13 -22.58 1.52
N ILE A 627 -22.33 -23.06 1.20
CA ILE A 627 -22.98 -24.15 1.93
C ILE A 627 -22.11 -25.39 1.81
N ILE A 628 -21.85 -26.06 2.94
CA ILE A 628 -21.05 -27.29 2.94
C ILE A 628 -21.92 -28.44 2.42
N ARG A 629 -23.12 -28.59 3.01
CA ARG A 629 -24.09 -29.62 2.63
C ARG A 629 -25.46 -29.33 3.22
N LYS A 630 -26.51 -29.88 2.63
CA LYS A 630 -27.83 -30.02 3.26
C LYS A 630 -27.74 -31.03 4.42
N LYS A 631 -28.40 -30.74 5.54
CA LYS A 631 -28.39 -31.62 6.73
C LYS A 631 -29.34 -32.80 6.56
#